data_AF-A0A7V1JLJ1-F1
#
_entry.id   AF-A0A7V1JLJ1-F1
#
_cell.length_a   1.000
_cell.length_b   1.000
_cell.length_c   1.000
_cell.angle_alpha   90.00
_cell.angle_beta   90.00
_cell.angle_gamma   90.00
#
_symmetry.space_group_name_H-M   'P 1'
#
loop_
_entity.id
_entity.type
_entity.pdbx_description
1 polymer ?
#
loop_
_entity_poly.entity_id
_entity_poly.type
_entity_poly.pdbx_seq_one_letter_code
_entity_poly.pdbx_strand_id
1 'polypeptide(L)'
;MPPLFYPSFQALSLSDVIFEEIANHVPGFVGRLGAAWYWRLAGGTLVTFRLDCTVTEERWDVIRAQATNAHAGLFNIADFPFATYATALSSPPYIHDIQGAAEWANRLYFNMGHLITEAVQWLQMLHAAVIDPHVAPPASFPYLSPLERDLVRHVLETLDGRFDLSRLHAVFGDRISRRRLSLLARKWESMGLLTPRPRRVTYALHALVEADK
;
A
#
# COMPACT_ATOMS: atom_id res chain seq x y z
N MET A 1 22.75 22.68 -2.09
CA MET A 1 21.68 22.12 -2.96
C MET A 1 22.19 20.76 -3.40
N PRO A 2 21.55 19.64 -3.02
CA PRO A 2 22.03 18.33 -3.44
C PRO A 2 21.99 18.24 -4.98
N PRO A 3 22.95 17.57 -5.62
CA PRO A 3 22.95 17.46 -7.07
C PRO A 3 21.68 16.74 -7.54
N LEU A 4 21.02 17.29 -8.56
CA LEU A 4 19.90 16.62 -9.22
C LEU A 4 20.49 15.50 -10.08
N PHE A 5 20.42 14.27 -9.58
CA PHE A 5 20.87 13.10 -10.32
C PHE A 5 19.74 12.57 -11.19
N TYR A 6 19.96 12.57 -12.51
CA TYR A 6 19.05 11.98 -13.48
C TYR A 6 19.53 10.57 -13.84
N PRO A 7 18.60 9.63 -14.09
CA PRO A 7 18.97 8.32 -14.63
C PRO A 7 19.55 8.47 -16.03
N SER A 8 20.48 7.59 -16.39
CA SER A 8 21.07 7.56 -17.73
C SER A 8 20.03 7.13 -18.78
N PHE A 9 20.20 7.54 -20.04
CA PHE A 9 19.33 7.10 -21.14
C PHE A 9 19.33 5.58 -21.30
N GLN A 10 20.44 4.92 -20.99
CA GLN A 10 20.55 3.46 -21.04
C GLN A 10 19.70 2.80 -19.94
N ALA A 11 19.75 3.32 -18.71
CA ALA A 11 18.94 2.83 -17.60
C ALA A 11 17.44 3.03 -17.86
N LEU A 12 17.06 4.15 -18.46
CA LEU A 12 15.69 4.41 -18.91
C LEU A 12 15.24 3.42 -19.99
N SER A 13 16.07 3.20 -21.01
CA SER A 13 15.73 2.28 -22.12
C SER A 13 15.60 0.84 -21.65
N LEU A 14 16.43 0.40 -20.71
CA LEU A 14 16.30 -0.93 -20.12
C LEU A 14 15.07 -1.03 -19.23
N SER A 15 14.79 0.00 -18.45
CA SER A 15 13.59 0.05 -17.62
C SER A 15 12.33 -0.01 -18.47
N ASP A 16 12.31 0.65 -19.64
CA ASP A 16 11.22 0.52 -20.62
C ASP A 16 10.99 -0.96 -21.00
N VAL A 17 12.04 -1.73 -21.30
CA VAL A 17 11.94 -3.18 -21.58
C VAL A 17 11.37 -3.97 -20.40
N ILE A 18 11.85 -3.68 -19.18
CA ILE A 18 11.37 -4.34 -17.96
C ILE A 18 9.87 -4.09 -17.75
N PHE A 19 9.44 -2.83 -17.85
CA PHE A 19 8.06 -2.44 -17.58
C PHE A 19 7.10 -2.82 -18.70
N GLU A 20 7.56 -2.88 -19.96
CA GLU A 20 6.80 -3.50 -21.06
C GLU A 20 6.54 -4.99 -20.78
N GLU A 21 7.56 -5.71 -20.29
CA GLU A 21 7.39 -7.12 -19.97
C GLU A 21 6.46 -7.34 -18.75
N ILE A 22 6.53 -6.48 -17.73
CA ILE A 22 5.56 -6.49 -16.62
C ILE A 22 4.14 -6.19 -17.14
N ALA A 23 4.00 -5.25 -18.09
CA ALA A 23 2.70 -4.89 -18.67
C ALA A 23 2.06 -6.04 -19.46
N ASN A 24 2.86 -6.94 -20.04
CA ASN A 24 2.37 -8.17 -20.68
C ASN A 24 1.71 -9.13 -19.66
N HIS A 25 2.08 -9.05 -18.38
CA HIS A 25 1.59 -9.92 -17.32
C HIS A 25 0.46 -9.30 -16.49
N VAL A 26 0.44 -7.98 -16.34
CA VAL A 26 -0.55 -7.26 -15.52
C VAL A 26 -1.22 -6.13 -16.32
N PRO A 27 -2.55 -6.20 -16.54
CA PRO A 27 -3.27 -5.17 -17.27
C PRO A 27 -3.34 -3.83 -16.50
N GLY A 28 -3.65 -2.76 -17.22
CA GLY A 28 -3.81 -1.42 -16.64
C GLY A 28 -2.58 -0.53 -16.76
N PHE A 29 -1.55 -0.95 -17.50
CA PHE A 29 -0.43 -0.08 -17.85
C PHE A 29 -0.93 1.14 -18.64
N VAL A 30 -0.52 2.33 -18.21
CA VAL A 30 -0.93 3.62 -18.79
C VAL A 30 0.18 4.19 -19.68
N GLY A 31 1.44 3.97 -19.31
CA GLY A 31 2.61 4.49 -20.01
C GLY A 31 3.65 5.09 -19.07
N ARG A 32 4.66 5.72 -19.68
CA ARG A 32 5.76 6.40 -18.99
C ARG A 32 5.61 7.92 -19.05
N LEU A 33 5.95 8.59 -17.95
CA LEU A 33 6.24 10.04 -17.91
C LEU A 33 7.57 10.27 -17.20
N GLY A 34 8.56 10.81 -17.91
CA GLY A 34 9.90 11.02 -17.38
C GLY A 34 10.57 9.69 -17.01
N ALA A 35 10.96 9.55 -15.73
CA ALA A 35 11.57 8.36 -15.15
C ALA A 35 10.57 7.50 -14.35
N ALA A 36 9.27 7.62 -14.64
CA ALA A 36 8.21 6.91 -13.93
C ALA A 36 7.22 6.23 -14.88
N TRP A 37 6.77 5.03 -14.49
CA TRP A 37 5.84 4.17 -15.21
C TRP A 37 4.58 3.97 -14.39
N TYR A 38 3.42 4.03 -15.04
CA TYR A 38 2.13 4.14 -14.36
C TYR A 38 1.21 2.97 -14.70
N TRP A 39 0.57 2.43 -13.66
CA TRP A 39 -0.53 1.48 -13.78
C TRP A 39 -1.79 2.05 -13.13
N ARG A 40 -2.92 1.90 -13.80
CA ARG A 40 -4.25 2.10 -13.24
C ARG A 40 -4.87 0.74 -12.96
N LEU A 41 -4.99 0.42 -11.67
CA LEU A 41 -5.65 -0.79 -11.21
C LEU A 41 -7.10 -0.49 -10.83
N ALA A 42 -7.87 -1.53 -10.51
CA ALA A 42 -9.24 -1.39 -10.02
C ALA A 42 -9.30 -0.53 -8.74
N GLY A 43 -10.50 -0.13 -8.33
CA GLY A 43 -10.71 0.63 -7.09
C GLY A 43 -10.13 2.05 -7.08
N GLY A 44 -9.75 2.56 -8.26
CA GLY A 44 -9.13 3.88 -8.40
C GLY A 44 -7.67 3.92 -7.93
N THR A 45 -7.02 2.76 -7.83
CA THR A 45 -5.61 2.66 -7.43
C THR A 45 -4.70 3.06 -8.59
N LEU A 46 -3.84 4.05 -8.34
CA LEU A 46 -2.75 4.46 -9.20
C LEU A 46 -1.44 3.91 -8.62
N VAL A 47 -0.78 3.06 -9.39
CA VAL A 47 0.56 2.56 -9.09
C VAL A 47 1.57 3.32 -9.92
N THR A 48 2.66 3.75 -9.28
CA THR A 48 3.80 4.42 -9.91
C THR A 48 5.05 3.64 -9.60
N PHE A 49 5.75 3.18 -10.62
CA PHE A 49 7.15 2.75 -10.51
C PHE A 49 8.04 3.90 -10.95
N ARG A 50 9.14 4.15 -10.24
CA ARG A 50 10.09 5.22 -10.53
C ARG A 50 11.51 4.67 -10.45
N LEU A 51 12.31 4.98 -11.46
CA LEU A 51 13.75 4.75 -11.40
C LEU A 51 14.38 5.82 -10.51
N ASP A 52 15.06 5.38 -9.47
CA ASP A 52 15.70 6.19 -8.44
C ASP A 52 17.09 5.62 -8.13
N CYS A 53 17.79 6.18 -7.14
CA CYS A 53 19.03 5.64 -6.65
C CYS A 53 19.12 5.68 -5.10
N THR A 54 19.92 4.77 -4.53
CA THR A 54 20.35 4.88 -3.14
C THR A 54 21.64 5.69 -3.04
N VAL A 55 21.71 6.54 -2.02
CA VAL A 55 22.91 7.29 -1.66
C VAL A 55 23.62 6.52 -0.55
N THR A 56 24.34 5.46 -0.91
CA THR A 56 25.28 4.75 -0.04
C THR A 56 26.72 5.07 -0.45
N GLU A 57 27.74 4.50 0.21
CA GLU A 57 29.16 4.67 -0.19
C GLU A 57 29.39 4.31 -1.67
N GLU A 58 28.57 3.41 -2.19
CA GLU A 58 28.44 3.07 -3.61
C GLU A 58 27.01 3.44 -4.06
N ARG A 59 26.84 4.07 -5.23
CA ARG A 59 25.51 4.48 -5.74
C ARG A 59 24.83 3.32 -6.48
N TRP A 60 23.65 2.93 -6.04
CA TRP A 60 22.86 1.89 -6.72
C TRP A 60 21.60 2.47 -7.33
N ASP A 61 21.27 2.06 -8.56
CA ASP A 61 19.94 2.32 -9.10
C ASP A 61 18.92 1.39 -8.41
N VAL A 62 17.71 1.90 -8.18
CA VAL A 62 16.59 1.22 -7.51
C VAL A 62 15.29 1.56 -8.23
N ILE A 63 14.42 0.58 -8.43
CA ILE A 63 13.04 0.84 -8.82
C ILE A 63 12.22 1.01 -7.54
N ARG A 64 11.70 2.21 -7.31
CA ARG A 64 10.76 2.48 -6.23
C ARG A 64 9.34 2.41 -6.75
N ALA A 65 8.49 1.64 -6.09
CA ALA A 65 7.10 1.51 -6.41
C ALA A 65 6.22 2.09 -5.31
N GLN A 66 5.14 2.73 -5.72
CA GLN A 66 4.17 3.36 -4.84
C GLN A 66 2.76 3.06 -5.34
N ALA A 67 1.88 2.64 -4.44
CA ALA A 67 0.46 2.47 -4.72
C ALA A 67 -0.33 3.53 -3.95
N THR A 68 -1.14 4.28 -4.68
CA THR A 68 -1.96 5.37 -4.15
C THR A 68 -3.41 5.19 -4.55
N ASN A 69 -4.35 5.64 -3.73
CA ASN A 69 -5.75 5.77 -4.13
C ASN A 69 -6.39 7.00 -3.46
N ALA A 70 -7.57 7.40 -3.94
CA ALA A 70 -8.24 8.62 -3.46
C ALA A 70 -8.68 8.55 -1.98
N HIS A 71 -8.79 7.36 -1.38
CA HIS A 71 -9.31 7.16 -0.03
C HIS A 71 -8.19 7.10 1.03
N ALA A 72 -7.08 6.45 0.72
CA ALA A 72 -5.98 6.17 1.64
C ALA A 72 -4.72 7.00 1.34
N GLY A 73 -4.67 7.72 0.21
CA GLY A 73 -3.43 8.35 -0.24
C GLY A 73 -2.40 7.28 -0.61
N LEU A 74 -1.13 7.48 -0.22
CA LEU A 74 -0.07 6.48 -0.36
C LEU A 74 -0.27 5.37 0.66
N PHE A 75 -0.43 4.16 0.16
CA PHE A 75 -0.98 3.07 0.96
C PHE A 75 -0.10 1.81 0.89
N ASN A 76 0.71 1.66 -0.16
CA ASN A 76 1.75 0.65 -0.22
C ASN A 76 2.99 1.17 -0.94
N ILE A 77 4.16 0.74 -0.49
CA ILE A 77 5.45 1.04 -1.10
C ILE A 77 6.24 -0.27 -1.22
N ALA A 78 7.02 -0.37 -2.29
CA ALA A 78 7.99 -1.44 -2.46
C ALA A 78 9.23 -0.88 -3.14
N ASP A 79 10.41 -1.24 -2.64
CA ASP A 79 11.68 -0.92 -3.28
C ASP A 79 12.21 -2.23 -3.89
N PHE A 80 12.54 -2.19 -5.18
CA PHE A 80 13.14 -3.29 -5.93
C PHE A 80 14.59 -2.92 -6.23
N PRO A 81 15.52 -3.14 -5.28
CA PRO A 81 16.92 -2.78 -5.45
C PRO A 81 17.60 -3.70 -6.47
N PHE A 82 18.27 -3.11 -7.48
CA PHE A 82 18.96 -3.90 -8.51
C PHE A 82 20.07 -4.80 -7.93
N ALA A 83 20.69 -4.39 -6.82
CA ALA A 83 21.71 -5.16 -6.09
C ALA A 83 21.22 -6.56 -5.66
N THR A 84 19.96 -6.68 -5.25
CA THR A 84 19.40 -7.95 -4.75
C THR A 84 19.19 -8.98 -5.86
N TYR A 85 19.13 -8.54 -7.12
CA TYR A 85 18.99 -9.40 -8.29
C TYR A 85 20.32 -9.72 -8.97
N ALA A 86 21.44 -9.20 -8.46
CA ALA A 86 22.78 -9.52 -8.94
C ALA A 86 23.29 -10.81 -8.26
N THR A 87 23.59 -11.86 -9.03
CA THR A 87 24.06 -13.14 -8.47
C THR A 87 25.59 -13.30 -8.58
N ALA A 88 26.38 -12.99 -7.53
CA ALA A 88 27.64 -13.72 -7.18
C ALA A 88 28.46 -13.11 -5.99
N LEU A 89 29.25 -13.97 -5.35
CA LEU A 89 29.81 -13.91 -3.98
C LEU A 89 31.03 -13.00 -3.68
N SER A 90 31.57 -12.22 -4.62
CA SER A 90 32.79 -11.43 -4.36
C SER A 90 33.02 -10.19 -5.25
N SER A 91 31.98 -9.54 -5.79
CA SER A 91 32.21 -8.42 -6.73
C SER A 91 31.16 -7.32 -6.64
N PRO A 92 31.58 -6.06 -6.88
CA PRO A 92 30.95 -4.88 -6.33
C PRO A 92 29.82 -4.32 -7.21
N PRO A 93 29.03 -3.39 -6.66
CA PRO A 93 27.96 -2.66 -7.33
C PRO A 93 28.14 -2.13 -8.73
N TYR A 94 26.99 -1.73 -9.27
CA TYR A 94 26.88 -0.61 -10.19
C TYR A 94 27.66 0.60 -9.66
N ILE A 95 28.81 0.91 -10.26
CA ILE A 95 29.58 2.10 -9.95
C ILE A 95 29.40 3.04 -11.13
N HIS A 96 28.79 4.19 -10.88
CA HIS A 96 28.97 5.30 -11.80
C HIS A 96 30.46 5.69 -11.76
N ASP A 97 31.15 5.63 -12.90
CA ASP A 97 32.37 6.44 -13.06
C ASP A 97 31.97 7.91 -12.78
N ILE A 98 32.88 8.65 -12.17
CA ILE A 98 32.84 10.08 -11.84
C ILE A 98 32.48 10.95 -13.07
N GLN A 99 32.55 10.35 -14.27
CA GLN A 99 32.24 10.93 -15.58
C GLN A 99 30.79 10.65 -16.06
N GLY A 100 29.98 9.90 -15.32
CA GLY A 100 28.55 9.68 -15.60
C GLY A 100 28.25 8.61 -16.66
N ALA A 101 29.26 7.89 -17.16
CA ALA A 101 29.06 6.73 -18.01
C ALA A 101 28.51 5.55 -17.18
N ALA A 102 27.33 5.06 -17.53
CA ALA A 102 26.77 3.85 -16.95
C ALA A 102 27.46 2.65 -17.61
N GLU A 103 28.45 2.07 -16.95
CA GLU A 103 29.07 0.83 -17.40
C GLU A 103 28.39 -0.36 -16.70
N TRP A 104 27.64 -1.13 -17.49
CA TRP A 104 27.07 -2.39 -17.03
C TRP A 104 28.20 -3.39 -16.84
N ALA A 105 28.68 -3.52 -15.61
CA ALA A 105 29.55 -4.62 -15.22
C ALA A 105 28.76 -5.95 -15.36
N ASN A 106 28.85 -6.51 -16.57
CA ASN A 106 28.31 -7.80 -16.98
C ASN A 106 26.78 -7.96 -16.90
N ARG A 107 26.14 -7.86 -18.07
CA ARG A 107 24.78 -8.39 -18.37
C ARG A 107 24.52 -9.83 -17.87
N LEU A 108 25.56 -10.57 -17.46
CA LEU A 108 25.52 -11.99 -17.11
C LEU A 108 25.02 -12.30 -15.69
N TYR A 109 24.83 -11.32 -14.80
CA TYR A 109 24.49 -11.61 -13.41
C TYR A 109 23.23 -10.93 -12.88
N PHE A 110 22.56 -10.08 -13.67
CA PHE A 110 21.28 -9.49 -13.28
C PHE A 110 20.14 -10.42 -13.66
N ASN A 111 19.48 -11.00 -12.65
CA ASN A 111 18.30 -11.83 -12.87
C ASN A 111 17.06 -10.95 -13.08
N MET A 112 16.94 -10.41 -14.29
CA MET A 112 15.79 -9.61 -14.73
C MET A 112 14.46 -10.37 -14.55
N GLY A 113 14.47 -11.69 -14.74
CA GLY A 113 13.29 -12.53 -14.55
C GLY A 113 12.79 -12.52 -13.10
N HIS A 114 13.69 -12.48 -12.11
CA HIS A 114 13.30 -12.41 -10.71
C HIS A 114 12.70 -11.04 -10.35
N LEU A 115 13.31 -9.94 -10.83
CA LEU A 115 12.75 -8.60 -10.66
C LEU A 115 11.35 -8.49 -11.28
N ILE A 116 11.18 -8.96 -12.51
CA ILE A 116 9.88 -8.97 -13.20
C ILE A 116 8.87 -9.80 -12.40
N THR A 117 9.27 -10.99 -11.94
CA THR A 117 8.39 -11.88 -11.16
C THR A 117 7.91 -11.21 -9.87
N GLU A 118 8.81 -10.60 -9.10
CA GLU A 118 8.45 -9.93 -7.85
C GLU A 118 7.57 -8.69 -8.10
N ALA A 119 7.89 -7.89 -9.13
CA ALA A 119 7.09 -6.72 -9.49
C ALA A 119 5.67 -7.11 -9.96
N VAL A 120 5.56 -8.18 -10.77
CA VAL A 120 4.28 -8.76 -11.19
C VAL A 120 3.50 -9.28 -9.98
N GLN A 121 4.15 -10.03 -9.08
CA GLN A 121 3.51 -10.55 -7.88
C GLN A 121 3.00 -9.42 -6.99
N TRP A 122 3.79 -8.36 -6.78
CA TRP A 122 3.37 -7.20 -6.00
C TRP A 122 2.16 -6.49 -6.63
N LEU A 123 2.17 -6.27 -7.95
CA LEU A 123 1.03 -5.71 -8.68
C LEU A 123 -0.22 -6.60 -8.58
N GLN A 124 -0.07 -7.91 -8.70
CA GLN A 124 -1.17 -8.87 -8.56
C GLN A 124 -1.73 -8.88 -7.13
N MET A 125 -0.87 -8.77 -6.11
CA MET A 125 -1.29 -8.62 -4.72
C MET A 125 -2.09 -7.33 -4.51
N LEU A 126 -1.69 -6.22 -5.11
CA LEU A 126 -2.46 -4.97 -5.07
C LEU A 126 -3.80 -5.10 -5.79
N HIS A 127 -3.84 -5.82 -6.91
CA HIS A 127 -5.08 -6.09 -7.63
C HIS A 127 -6.02 -6.97 -6.79
N ALA A 128 -5.49 -8.00 -6.12
CA ALA A 128 -6.24 -8.87 -5.22
C ALA A 128 -6.73 -8.13 -3.96
N ALA A 129 -5.90 -7.25 -3.37
CA ALA A 129 -6.25 -6.38 -2.26
C ALA A 129 -7.39 -5.39 -2.58
N VAL A 130 -7.67 -5.16 -3.87
CA VAL A 130 -8.82 -4.36 -4.31
C VAL A 130 -10.08 -5.23 -4.51
N ILE A 131 -9.92 -6.50 -4.88
CA ILE A 131 -11.02 -7.46 -5.04
C ILE A 131 -11.49 -8.00 -3.67
N ASP A 132 -10.57 -8.08 -2.70
CA ASP A 132 -10.87 -8.31 -1.29
C ASP A 132 -10.65 -7.02 -0.48
N PRO A 133 -11.71 -6.24 -0.18
CA PRO A 133 -11.61 -4.97 0.53
C PRO A 133 -11.09 -5.09 1.98
N HIS A 134 -10.70 -6.28 2.44
CA HIS A 134 -10.05 -6.49 3.74
C HIS A 134 -8.54 -6.22 3.77
N VAL A 135 -7.88 -5.94 2.64
CA VAL A 135 -6.49 -5.45 2.62
C VAL A 135 -6.47 -3.94 2.38
N ALA A 136 -7.08 -3.21 3.31
CA ALA A 136 -6.58 -1.88 3.60
C ALA A 136 -5.12 -2.04 4.08
N PRO A 137 -4.18 -1.17 3.69
CA PRO A 137 -2.97 -1.05 4.49
C PRO A 137 -3.36 -0.69 5.92
N PRO A 138 -2.47 -0.85 6.90
CA PRO A 138 -2.67 -0.24 8.20
C PRO A 138 -2.64 1.29 8.00
N ALA A 139 -3.73 1.86 7.50
CA ALA A 139 -4.24 3.07 8.09
C ALA A 139 -4.28 2.74 9.57
N SER A 140 -3.48 3.46 10.34
CA SER A 140 -3.72 3.78 11.74
C SER A 140 -5.11 3.29 12.13
N PHE A 141 -5.16 2.21 12.92
CA PHE A 141 -6.36 1.63 13.50
C PHE A 141 -7.41 2.74 13.70
N PRO A 142 -8.66 2.58 13.19
CA PRO A 142 -9.61 3.68 13.14
C PRO A 142 -9.71 4.32 14.52
N TYR A 143 -9.23 5.56 14.64
CA TYR A 143 -9.23 6.29 15.90
C TYR A 143 -10.69 6.47 16.30
N LEU A 144 -11.12 5.73 17.32
CA LEU A 144 -12.44 5.89 17.89
C LEU A 144 -12.48 7.22 18.61
N SER A 145 -13.40 8.09 18.21
CA SER A 145 -13.70 9.30 18.97
C SER A 145 -14.19 8.93 20.38
N PRO A 146 -14.12 9.83 21.37
CA PRO A 146 -14.57 9.55 22.73
C PRO A 146 -16.01 9.02 22.80
N LEU A 147 -16.91 9.58 21.99
CA LEU A 147 -18.30 9.12 21.89
C LEU A 147 -18.42 7.70 21.33
N GLU A 148 -17.59 7.34 20.36
CA GLU A 148 -17.59 6.01 19.76
C GLU A 148 -17.08 4.95 20.73
N ARG A 149 -16.10 5.30 21.57
CA ARG A 149 -15.64 4.41 22.66
C ARG A 149 -16.71 4.23 23.71
N ASP A 150 -17.38 5.30 24.13
CA ASP A 150 -18.49 5.22 25.08
C ASP A 150 -19.60 4.28 24.57
N LEU A 151 -19.92 4.39 23.27
CA LEU A 151 -20.88 3.50 22.62
C LEU A 151 -20.44 2.03 22.69
N VAL A 152 -19.21 1.72 22.28
CA VAL A 152 -18.71 0.34 22.27
C VAL A 152 -18.59 -0.22 23.68
N ARG A 153 -18.10 0.57 24.64
CA ARG A 153 -18.02 0.18 26.05
C ARG A 153 -19.39 -0.16 26.61
N HIS A 154 -20.38 0.69 26.38
CA HIS A 154 -21.76 0.40 26.79
C HIS A 154 -22.32 -0.87 26.14
N VAL A 155 -22.02 -1.11 24.86
CA VAL A 155 -22.44 -2.35 24.18
C VAL A 155 -21.81 -3.59 24.81
N LEU A 156 -20.52 -3.54 25.15
CA LEU A 156 -19.79 -4.65 25.76
C LEU A 156 -20.26 -4.92 27.20
N GLU A 157 -20.44 -3.87 27.99
CA GLU A 157 -20.79 -3.99 29.42
C GLU A 157 -22.28 -4.26 29.63
N THR A 158 -23.16 -3.66 28.83
CA THR A 158 -24.62 -3.64 29.10
C THR A 158 -25.44 -4.42 28.07
N LEU A 159 -24.95 -4.56 26.83
CA LEU A 159 -25.69 -5.20 25.75
C LEU A 159 -25.10 -6.55 25.32
N ASP A 160 -24.19 -7.12 26.10
CA ASP A 160 -23.55 -8.42 25.84
C ASP A 160 -22.96 -8.48 24.41
N GLY A 161 -22.31 -7.39 24.01
CA GLY A 161 -21.71 -7.23 22.69
C GLY A 161 -22.70 -6.98 21.55
N ARG A 162 -24.02 -6.89 21.80
CA ARG A 162 -25.03 -6.66 20.75
C ARG A 162 -25.15 -5.18 20.39
N PHE A 163 -24.85 -4.85 19.14
CA PHE A 163 -24.92 -3.49 18.63
C PHE A 163 -26.35 -3.15 18.16
N ASP A 164 -27.25 -2.94 19.12
CA ASP A 164 -28.66 -2.61 18.88
C ASP A 164 -28.87 -1.09 18.73
N LEU A 165 -29.23 -0.65 17.52
CA LEU A 165 -29.43 0.77 17.20
C LEU A 165 -30.52 1.44 18.04
N SER A 166 -31.60 0.73 18.36
CA SER A 166 -32.72 1.30 19.10
C SER A 166 -32.35 1.49 20.57
N ARG A 167 -31.68 0.49 21.16
CA ARG A 167 -31.20 0.57 22.56
C ARG A 167 -30.09 1.60 22.71
N LEU A 168 -29.13 1.65 21.77
CA LEU A 168 -28.06 2.64 21.78
C LEU A 168 -28.59 4.07 21.60
N HIS A 169 -29.57 4.27 20.72
CA HIS A 169 -30.18 5.60 20.58
C HIS A 169 -31.00 6.01 21.80
N ALA A 170 -31.60 5.08 22.54
CA ALA A 170 -32.31 5.42 23.77
C ALA A 170 -31.36 5.98 24.85
N VAL A 171 -30.10 5.51 24.89
CA VAL A 171 -29.09 5.94 25.87
C VAL A 171 -28.28 7.16 25.38
N PHE A 172 -27.93 7.21 24.11
CA PHE A 172 -27.04 8.24 23.56
C PHE A 172 -27.74 9.27 22.65
N GLY A 173 -29.08 9.26 22.59
CA GLY A 173 -29.87 10.06 21.64
C GLY A 173 -29.57 11.56 21.67
N ASP A 174 -29.21 12.11 22.83
CA ASP A 174 -28.84 13.53 22.99
C ASP A 174 -27.46 13.85 22.39
N ARG A 175 -26.60 12.84 22.22
CA ARG A 175 -25.21 12.96 21.72
C ARG A 175 -25.07 12.49 20.28
N ILE A 176 -25.94 11.59 19.81
CA ILE A 176 -25.90 11.04 18.46
C ILE A 176 -27.30 10.78 17.89
N SER A 177 -27.56 11.32 16.70
CA SER A 177 -28.83 11.07 16.00
C SER A 177 -28.91 9.62 15.49
N ARG A 178 -30.14 9.09 15.40
CA ARG A 178 -30.41 7.73 14.88
C ARG A 178 -29.83 7.50 13.48
N ARG A 179 -29.85 8.54 12.63
CA ARG A 179 -29.27 8.51 11.28
C ARG A 179 -27.75 8.33 11.34
N ARG A 180 -27.06 9.13 12.17
CA ARG A 180 -25.61 9.05 12.34
C ARG A 180 -25.19 7.71 12.95
N LEU A 181 -25.93 7.22 13.95
CA LEU A 181 -25.71 5.91 14.55
C LEU A 181 -25.89 4.76 13.52
N SER A 182 -26.88 4.87 12.63
CA SER A 182 -27.09 3.89 11.56
C SER A 182 -25.98 3.90 10.51
N LEU A 183 -25.48 5.09 10.15
CA LEU A 183 -24.34 5.24 9.23
C LEU A 183 -23.07 4.66 9.86
N LEU A 184 -22.86 4.93 11.14
CA LEU A 184 -21.73 4.40 11.91
C LEU A 184 -21.77 2.87 11.98
N ALA A 185 -22.95 2.30 12.25
CA ALA A 185 -23.11 0.84 12.23
C ALA A 185 -22.80 0.25 10.86
N ARG A 186 -23.29 0.85 9.77
CA ARG A 186 -22.99 0.38 8.41
C ARG A 186 -21.50 0.49 8.08
N LYS A 187 -20.86 1.58 8.50
CA LYS A 187 -19.42 1.80 8.34
C LYS A 187 -18.63 0.73 9.10
N TRP A 188 -18.99 0.44 10.36
CA TRP A 188 -18.34 -0.58 11.17
C TRP A 188 -18.63 -2.01 10.68
N GLU A 189 -19.83 -2.29 10.15
CA GLU A 189 -20.12 -3.54 9.44
C GLU A 189 -19.22 -3.70 8.20
N SER A 190 -19.07 -2.66 7.37
CA SER A 190 -18.21 -2.72 6.17
C SER A 190 -16.72 -2.87 6.49
N MET A 191 -16.29 -2.48 7.69
CA MET A 191 -14.90 -2.63 8.16
C MET A 191 -14.69 -3.90 9.00
N GLY A 192 -15.68 -4.78 9.12
CA GLY A 192 -15.56 -6.01 9.94
C GLY A 192 -15.50 -5.77 11.45
N LEU A 193 -15.76 -4.54 11.91
CA LEU A 193 -15.82 -4.16 13.33
C LEU A 193 -17.15 -4.56 13.99
N LEU A 194 -18.18 -4.75 13.18
CA LEU A 194 -19.45 -5.38 13.56
C LEU A 194 -19.74 -6.58 12.67
N THR A 195 -20.37 -7.62 13.21
CA THR A 195 -20.91 -8.71 12.39
C THR A 195 -22.10 -8.22 11.56
N PRO A 196 -22.39 -8.87 10.41
CA PRO A 196 -23.68 -8.72 9.74
C PRO A 196 -24.84 -9.02 10.69
N ARG A 197 -26.04 -8.52 10.36
CA ARG A 197 -27.22 -8.66 11.23
C ARG A 197 -27.45 -10.13 11.65
N PRO A 198 -27.66 -10.40 12.96
CA PRO A 198 -27.71 -9.45 14.07
C PRO A 198 -26.31 -8.91 14.43
N ARG A 199 -26.19 -7.58 14.53
CA ARG A 199 -24.91 -6.90 14.73
C ARG A 199 -24.32 -7.20 16.09
N ARG A 200 -23.07 -7.64 16.10
CA ARG A 200 -22.27 -7.85 17.31
C ARG A 200 -20.91 -7.19 17.16
N VAL A 201 -20.41 -6.65 18.26
CA VAL A 201 -19.05 -6.12 18.38
C VAL A 201 -18.07 -7.26 18.17
N THR A 202 -17.16 -7.12 17.21
CA THR A 202 -16.12 -8.12 16.95
C THR A 202 -14.92 -7.89 17.87
N TYR A 203 -14.04 -8.89 17.96
CA TYR A 203 -12.80 -8.79 18.73
C TYR A 203 -11.93 -7.60 18.29
N ALA A 204 -11.93 -7.28 17.00
CA ALA A 204 -11.20 -6.13 16.45
C ALA A 204 -11.68 -4.80 17.05
N LEU A 205 -13.00 -4.60 17.16
CA LEU A 205 -13.57 -3.38 17.74
C LEU A 205 -13.39 -3.33 19.27
N HIS A 206 -13.37 -4.49 19.93
CA HIS A 206 -13.02 -4.58 21.34
C HIS A 206 -11.56 -4.14 21.60
N ALA A 207 -10.62 -4.67 20.82
CA ALA A 207 -9.20 -4.32 20.95
C ALA A 207 -8.94 -2.82 20.74
N LEU A 208 -9.68 -2.17 19.84
CA LEU A 208 -9.61 -0.72 19.59
C LEU A 208 -10.00 0.14 20.81
N VAL A 209 -10.91 -0.34 21.65
CA VAL A 209 -11.31 0.38 22.86
C VAL A 209 -10.29 0.22 23.98
N GLU A 210 -9.62 -0.93 24.04
CA GLU A 210 -8.62 -1.25 25.07
C GLU A 210 -7.22 -0.68 24.78
N ALA A 211 -6.88 -0.46 23.51
CA ALA A 211 -5.54 -0.01 23.10
C ALA A 211 -5.20 1.47 23.43
N ASP A 212 -6.14 2.24 23.99
CA ASP A 212 -5.96 3.67 24.33
C ASP A 212 -6.07 3.94 25.85
N LYS A 213 -5.71 2.93 26.66
CA LYS A 213 -5.45 3.05 28.12
C LYS A 213 -3.96 3.26 28.37
#